data_AF-A0A8S3X7G2-F1
#
_entry.id   AF-A0A8S3X7G2-F1
#
_cell.length_a   1.000
_cell.length_b   1.000
_cell.length_c   1.000
_cell.angle_alpha   90.00
_cell.angle_beta   90.00
_cell.angle_gamma   90.00
#
_symmetry.space_group_name_H-M   'P 1'
#
loop_
_entity.id
_entity.type
_entity.pdbx_description
1 polymer ?
#
loop_
_entity_poly.entity_id
_entity_poly.type
_entity_poly.pdbx_seq_one_letter_code
_entity_poly.pdbx_strand_id
1 'polypeptide(L)'
;MEEINKSLNPQNEILYEIRKAQENYEKSPKSKINLGYLQTRLETLELKWNSFKTTHEYLVQETPIESRSVLSYFNDDLYETCELVCTFVLL
;
A
#
# COMPACT_ATOMS: atom_id res chain seq x y z
N MET A 1 -19.94 -0.74 10.21
CA MET A 1 -18.78 -0.84 11.12
C MET A 1 -18.06 -2.18 11.01
N GLU A 2 -18.73 -3.33 11.07
CA GLU A 2 -18.04 -4.64 10.93
C GLU A 2 -17.31 -4.80 9.59
N GLU A 3 -17.97 -4.46 8.47
CA GLU A 3 -17.36 -4.52 7.14
C GLU A 3 -16.20 -3.53 6.96
N ILE A 4 -16.31 -2.31 7.52
CA ILE A 4 -15.21 -1.33 7.54
C ILE A 4 -13.99 -1.91 8.25
N ASN A 5 -14.19 -2.49 9.45
CA ASN A 5 -13.10 -3.08 10.23
C ASN A 5 -12.42 -4.25 9.50
N LYS A 6 -13.18 -5.06 8.75
CA LYS A 6 -12.62 -6.14 7.91
C LYS A 6 -11.71 -5.59 6.81
N SER A 7 -12.01 -4.40 6.30
CA SER A 7 -11.21 -3.73 5.27
C SER A 7 -9.95 -3.03 5.82
N LEU A 8 -9.81 -2.81 7.13
CA LEU A 8 -8.66 -2.10 7.73
C LEU A 8 -7.40 -2.96 7.82
N ASN A 9 -7.51 -4.22 8.28
CA ASN A 9 -6.35 -5.10 8.44
C ASN A 9 -5.61 -5.38 7.12
N PRO A 10 -6.31 -5.67 5.99
CA PRO A 10 -5.66 -5.84 4.70
C PRO A 10 -4.82 -4.65 4.26
N GLN A 11 -5.18 -3.42 4.64
CA GLN A 11 -4.41 -2.22 4.27
C GLN A 11 -3.02 -2.22 4.92
N ASN A 12 -2.94 -2.58 6.20
CA ASN A 12 -1.67 -2.70 6.90
C ASN A 12 -0.80 -3.82 6.29
N GLU A 13 -1.41 -4.94 5.91
CA GLU A 13 -0.69 -6.04 5.26
C GLU A 13 -0.13 -5.62 3.90
N ILE A 14 -0.95 -4.97 3.06
CA ILE A 14 -0.49 -4.48 1.75
C ILE A 14 0.66 -3.49 1.91
N LEU A 15 0.57 -2.54 2.86
CA LEU A 15 1.67 -1.61 3.15
C LEU A 15 2.94 -2.36 3.59
N TYR A 16 2.81 -3.36 4.46
CA TYR A 16 3.93 -4.18 4.89
C TYR A 16 4.59 -4.90 3.71
N GLU A 17 3.80 -5.52 2.83
CA GLU A 17 4.30 -6.20 1.64
C GLU A 17 5.01 -5.25 0.66
N ILE A 18 4.48 -4.04 0.48
CA ILE A 18 5.10 -3.01 -0.36
C ILE A 18 6.45 -2.58 0.21
N ARG A 19 6.54 -2.34 1.53
CA ARG A 19 7.81 -2.03 2.20
C ARG A 19 8.82 -3.17 2.07
N LYS A 20 8.37 -4.41 2.28
CA LYS A 20 9.22 -5.60 2.09
C LYS A 20 9.72 -5.72 0.66
N ALA A 21 8.86 -5.41 -0.32
CA ALA A 21 9.28 -5.35 -1.70
C ALA A 21 10.39 -4.31 -1.87
N GLN A 22 10.19 -3.06 -1.44
CA GLN A 22 11.22 -2.02 -1.50
C GLN A 22 12.55 -2.48 -0.89
N GLU A 23 12.55 -2.97 0.35
CA GLU A 23 13.78 -3.44 1.01
C GLU A 23 14.47 -4.55 0.22
N ASN A 24 13.69 -5.49 -0.34
CA ASN A 24 14.23 -6.58 -1.14
C ASN A 24 14.84 -6.07 -2.46
N TYR A 25 14.32 -4.98 -3.02
CA TYR A 25 14.91 -4.32 -4.19
C TYR A 25 16.27 -3.71 -3.85
N GLU A 26 16.32 -2.91 -2.78
CA GLU A 26 17.54 -2.25 -2.33
C GLU A 26 18.66 -3.25 -2.01
N LYS A 27 18.30 -4.43 -1.50
CA LYS A 27 19.23 -5.53 -1.18
C LYS A 27 19.58 -6.40 -2.40
N SER A 28 18.94 -6.21 -3.56
CA SER A 28 19.17 -7.06 -4.71
C SER A 28 20.51 -6.75 -5.40
N PRO A 29 21.33 -7.77 -5.70
CA PRO A 29 22.57 -7.58 -6.45
C PRO A 29 22.29 -6.93 -7.81
N LYS A 30 23.13 -5.97 -8.22
CA LYS A 30 22.99 -5.29 -9.54
C LYS A 30 22.96 -6.26 -10.71
N SER A 31 23.63 -7.41 -10.61
CA SER A 31 23.62 -8.46 -11.63
C SER A 31 22.26 -9.16 -11.83
N LYS A 32 21.37 -9.11 -10.83
CA LYS A 32 19.99 -9.63 -10.92
C LYS A 32 19.00 -8.60 -11.49
N ILE A 33 19.35 -7.32 -11.46
CA ILE A 33 18.48 -6.24 -11.94
C ILE A 33 18.59 -6.18 -13.46
N ASN A 34 17.59 -6.74 -14.13
CA ASN A 34 17.41 -6.67 -15.57
C ASN A 34 15.99 -6.20 -15.89
N LEU A 35 15.72 -5.93 -17.17
CA LEU A 35 14.44 -5.36 -17.60
C LEU A 35 13.24 -6.22 -17.19
N GLY A 36 13.32 -7.55 -17.39
CA GLY A 36 12.22 -8.46 -17.03
C GLY A 36 11.99 -8.50 -15.52
N TYR A 37 13.06 -8.52 -14.74
CA TYR A 37 12.97 -8.42 -13.27
C TYR A 37 12.29 -7.11 -12.83
N LEU A 38 12.67 -5.98 -13.42
CA LEU A 38 12.04 -4.69 -13.11
C LEU A 38 10.57 -4.66 -13.52
N GLN A 39 10.22 -5.15 -14.72
CA GLN A 39 8.84 -5.20 -15.19
C GLN A 39 7.93 -6.00 -14.26
N THR A 40 8.29 -7.25 -13.93
CA THR A 40 7.47 -8.08 -13.02
C THR A 40 7.28 -7.42 -11.66
N ARG A 41 8.30 -6.71 -11.18
CA ARG A 41 8.21 -6.00 -9.89
C ARG A 41 7.31 -4.77 -9.95
N LEU A 42 7.40 -4.00 -11.02
CA LEU A 42 6.52 -2.85 -11.27
C LEU A 42 5.06 -3.31 -11.37
N GLU A 43 4.80 -4.35 -12.16
CA GLU A 43 3.46 -4.95 -12.31
C GLU A 43 2.91 -5.43 -10.95
N THR A 44 3.74 -6.09 -10.14
CA THR A 44 3.33 -6.55 -8.81
C THR A 44 3.02 -5.39 -7.87
N LEU A 45 3.84 -4.33 -7.91
CA LEU A 45 3.64 -3.14 -7.09
C LEU A 45 2.36 -2.40 -7.49
N GLU A 46 2.13 -2.25 -8.80
CA GLU A 46 0.94 -1.60 -9.34
C GLU A 46 -0.34 -2.33 -8.94
N LEU A 47 -0.35 -3.67 -9.00
CA LEU A 47 -1.49 -4.48 -8.54
C LEU A 47 -1.79 -4.26 -7.05
N LYS A 48 -0.75 -4.25 -6.20
CA LYS A 48 -0.89 -4.00 -4.75
C LYS A 48 -1.40 -2.59 -4.48
N TRP A 49 -0.83 -1.59 -5.15
CA TRP A 49 -1.24 -0.20 -5.02
C TRP A 49 -2.69 0.01 -5.44
N ASN A 50 -3.10 -0.54 -6.59
CA ASN A 50 -4.48 -0.42 -7.06
C ASN A 50 -5.48 -1.07 -6.09
N SER A 51 -5.14 -2.22 -5.51
CA SER A 51 -5.96 -2.87 -4.49
C SER A 51 -6.08 -2.02 -3.22
N PHE A 52 -4.96 -1.45 -2.75
CA PHE A 52 -4.94 -0.54 -1.61
C PHE A 52 -5.80 0.70 -1.87
N LYS A 53 -5.57 1.39 -3.00
CA LYS A 53 -6.31 2.60 -3.39
C LYS A 53 -7.82 2.36 -3.51
N THR A 54 -8.24 1.27 -4.14
CA THR A 54 -9.67 0.92 -4.26
C THR A 54 -10.31 0.74 -2.88
N THR A 55 -9.58 0.10 -1.96
CA THR A 55 -10.06 -0.10 -0.58
C THR A 55 -10.09 1.21 0.20
N HIS A 56 -9.09 2.09 0.01
CA HIS A 56 -9.10 3.45 0.57
C HIS A 56 -10.33 4.23 0.13
N GLU A 57 -10.63 4.25 -1.17
CA GLU A 57 -11.80 4.93 -1.73
C GLU A 57 -13.10 4.43 -1.07
N TYR A 58 -13.23 3.10 -0.90
CA TYR A 58 -14.33 2.49 -0.15
C TYR A 58 -14.37 2.95 1.32
N LEU A 59 -13.24 2.94 2.02
CA LEU A 59 -13.17 3.36 3.44
C LEU A 59 -13.54 4.83 3.61
N VAL A 60 -13.12 5.71 2.70
CA VAL A 60 -13.45 7.13 2.70
C VAL A 60 -14.95 7.35 2.46
N GLN A 61 -15.55 6.59 1.54
CA GLN A 61 -16.98 6.70 1.22
C GLN A 61 -17.87 6.19 2.36
N GLU A 62 -17.52 5.05 2.95
CA GLU A 62 -18.38 4.36 3.92
C GLU A 62 -18.11 4.78 5.38
N THR A 63 -17.03 5.51 5.66
CA THR A 63 -16.72 5.99 7.01
C THR A 63 -17.09 7.48 7.16
N PRO A 64 -18.12 7.81 7.96
CA PRO A 64 -18.46 9.19 8.29
C PRO A 64 -17.27 9.92 8.88
N ILE A 65 -17.14 11.21 8.55
CA ILE A 65 -15.99 12.04 8.94
C ILE A 65 -15.79 12.03 10.46
N GLU A 66 -16.87 12.07 11.22
CA GLU A 66 -16.86 12.07 12.69
C GLU A 66 -16.29 10.77 13.27
N SER A 67 -16.44 9.66 12.53
CA SER A 67 -15.97 8.33 12.93
C SER A 67 -14.52 8.05 12.49
N ARG A 68 -13.91 8.90 11.66
CA ARG A 68 -12.53 8.69 11.21
C ARG A 68 -11.51 8.83 12.33
N SER A 69 -11.78 9.73 13.29
CA SER A 69 -10.90 10.03 14.42
C SER A 69 -10.70 8.85 15.39
N VAL A 70 -11.55 7.82 15.34
CA VAL A 70 -11.41 6.62 16.17
C VAL A 70 -10.75 5.45 15.43
N LEU A 71 -10.42 5.62 14.15
CA LEU A 71 -9.79 4.60 13.33
C LEU A 71 -8.33 4.98 13.06
N SER A 72 -7.42 4.14 13.53
CA SER A 72 -5.96 4.31 13.33
C SER A 72 -5.58 4.53 11.87
N TYR A 73 -6.27 3.86 10.93
CA TYR A 73 -6.06 4.05 9.49
C TYR A 73 -6.06 5.53 9.05
N PHE A 74 -7.00 6.33 9.57
CA PHE A 74 -7.11 7.75 9.21
C PHE A 74 -6.25 8.64 10.10
N ASN A 75 -6.01 8.27 11.36
CA ASN A 75 -5.17 9.06 12.27
C ASN A 75 -3.67 8.92 12.00
N ASP A 76 -3.24 7.75 11.52
CA ASP A 76 -1.85 7.43 11.25
C ASP A 76 -1.46 7.72 9.78
N ASP A 77 -2.33 8.42 9.04
CA ASP A 77 -2.15 8.76 7.63
C ASP A 77 -1.67 7.57 6.78
N LEU A 78 -2.30 6.41 6.96
CA LEU A 78 -1.83 5.15 6.35
C LEU A 78 -1.85 5.24 4.83
N TYR A 79 -2.81 5.98 4.26
CA TYR A 79 -2.88 6.21 2.83
C TYR A 79 -1.68 7.00 2.31
N GLU A 80 -1.39 8.14 2.91
CA GLU A 80 -0.25 8.99 2.52
C GLU A 80 1.07 8.24 2.70
N THR A 81 1.20 7.48 3.79
CA THR A 81 2.36 6.63 4.03
C THR A 81 2.55 5.59 2.91
N CYS A 82 1.46 4.95 2.47
CA CYS A 82 1.51 3.96 1.40
C CYS A 82 1.82 4.59 0.05
N GLU A 83 1.19 5.73 -0.28
CA GLU A 83 1.43 6.48 -1.51
C GLU A 83 2.90 6.91 -1.62
N LEU A 84 3.46 7.40 -0.52
CA LEU A 84 4.85 7.83 -0.46
C LEU A 84 5.80 6.66 -0.74
N VAL A 85 5.61 5.52 -0.05
CA VAL A 85 6.43 4.31 -0.27
C VAL A 85 6.30 3.82 -1.71
N CYS A 86 5.08 3.73 -2.26
CA CYS A 86 4.86 3.32 -3.64
C CYS A 86 5.57 4.25 -4.64
N THR A 87 5.49 5.56 -4.43
CA THR A 87 6.13 6.56 -5.29
C THR A 87 7.65 6.43 -5.28
N PHE A 88 8.25 6.24 -4.11
CA PHE A 88 9.71 6.07 -3.98
C PHE A 88 10.25 4.76 -4.58
N VAL A 89 9.39 3.75 -4.80
CA VAL A 89 9.81 2.53 -5.52
C VAL A 89 9.82 2.75 -7.05
N LEU A 90 9.12 3.77 -7.55
CA LEU A 90 8.98 4.06 -8.99
C LEU A 90 9.99 5.10 -9.51
N LEU A 91 10.77 5.75 -8.64
CA LEU A 91 11.79 6.76 -8.96
C LEU A 91 13.20 6.23 -8.69
#